data_AF-A0A8T4AAZ7-F1
#
_entry.id   AF-A0A8T4AAZ7-F1
#
_cell.length_a   1.000
_cell.length_b   1.000
_cell.length_c   1.000
_cell.angle_alpha   90.00
_cell.angle_beta   90.00
_cell.angle_gamma   90.00
#
_symmetry.space_group_name_H-M   'P 1'
#
loop_
_entity.id
_entity.type
_entity.pdbx_description
1 polymer ?
#
loop_
_entity_poly.entity_id
_entity_poly.type
_entity_poly.pdbx_seq_one_letter_code
_entity_poly.pdbx_strand_id
1 'polypeptide(L)'
;MKSISQTRSKFATYLGAVAFMLTCTMSFQPSQASAATPLADTVIGNQASATYTDASNALRTATSNTVKTIILPVAGFTLTVSQDKYSTPGGTVYFGHTLTNTGNSVD
;
A
#
# COMPACT_ATOMS: atom_id res chain seq x y z
N MET A 1 -45.91 -34.38 -21.01
CA MET A 1 -45.59 -34.45 -19.56
C MET A 1 -44.10 -34.19 -19.33
N LYS A 2 -43.65 -32.94 -19.47
CA LYS A 2 -42.22 -32.59 -19.40
C LYS A 2 -42.02 -31.39 -18.48
N SER A 3 -42.28 -31.54 -17.18
CA SER A 3 -42.30 -30.32 -16.34
C SER A 3 -42.12 -30.49 -14.83
N ILE A 4 -41.30 -31.45 -14.35
CA ILE A 4 -40.94 -31.49 -12.91
C ILE A 4 -39.45 -31.75 -12.70
N SER A 5 -38.83 -32.68 -13.44
CA SER A 5 -37.39 -32.99 -13.31
C SER A 5 -36.46 -31.84 -13.77
N GLN A 6 -36.81 -31.17 -14.89
CA GLN A 6 -36.03 -30.06 -15.46
C GLN A 6 -36.01 -28.80 -14.57
N THR A 7 -37.06 -28.55 -13.80
CA THR A 7 -37.18 -27.39 -12.92
C THR A 7 -36.30 -27.52 -11.67
N ARG A 8 -36.13 -28.75 -11.15
CA ARG A 8 -35.26 -29.05 -9.99
C ARG A 8 -33.77 -28.94 -10.33
N SER A 9 -33.37 -29.35 -11.53
CA SER A 9 -31.99 -29.25 -12.02
C SER A 9 -31.57 -27.79 -12.24
N LYS A 10 -32.42 -26.97 -12.85
CA LYS A 10 -32.14 -25.54 -13.05
C LYS A 10 -32.00 -24.79 -11.72
N PHE A 11 -32.86 -25.09 -10.74
CA PHE A 11 -32.79 -24.46 -9.41
C PHE A 11 -31.50 -24.81 -8.66
N ALA A 12 -31.04 -26.07 -8.73
CA ALA A 12 -29.75 -26.48 -8.16
C ALA A 12 -28.55 -25.82 -8.86
N THR A 13 -28.61 -25.64 -10.19
CA THR A 13 -27.58 -24.92 -10.96
C THR A 13 -27.55 -23.42 -10.63
N TYR A 14 -28.70 -22.78 -10.43
CA TYR A 14 -28.74 -21.37 -9.98
C TYR A 14 -28.21 -21.22 -8.56
N LEU A 15 -28.53 -22.15 -7.64
CA LEU A 15 -28.00 -22.12 -6.27
C LEU A 15 -26.47 -22.29 -6.23
N GLY A 16 -25.93 -23.21 -7.05
CA GLY A 16 -24.49 -23.38 -7.22
C GLY A 16 -23.80 -22.19 -7.88
N ALA A 17 -24.45 -21.57 -8.87
CA ALA A 17 -23.93 -20.37 -9.55
C ALA A 17 -23.90 -19.14 -8.63
N VAL A 18 -24.91 -18.95 -7.77
CA VAL A 18 -24.94 -17.86 -6.79
C VAL A 18 -23.91 -18.10 -5.69
N ALA A 19 -23.75 -19.34 -5.21
CA ALA A 19 -22.72 -19.69 -4.24
C ALA A 19 -21.29 -19.51 -4.79
N PHE A 20 -21.06 -19.81 -6.07
CA PHE A 20 -19.77 -19.61 -6.74
C PHE A 20 -19.48 -18.12 -7.03
N MET A 21 -20.51 -17.32 -7.33
CA MET A 21 -20.37 -15.88 -7.53
C MET A 21 -20.11 -15.14 -6.21
N LEU A 22 -20.69 -15.60 -5.10
CA LEU A 22 -20.51 -15.03 -3.77
C LEU A 22 -19.16 -15.38 -3.12
N THR A 23 -18.55 -16.51 -3.47
CA THR A 23 -17.20 -16.88 -2.98
C THR A 23 -16.08 -16.22 -3.80
N CYS A 24 -16.32 -15.90 -5.07
CA CYS A 24 -15.35 -15.21 -5.94
C CYS A 24 -15.18 -13.72 -5.57
N THR A 25 -16.15 -13.10 -4.93
CA THR A 25 -16.07 -11.68 -4.51
C THR A 25 -15.33 -11.46 -3.19
N MET A 26 -15.11 -12.49 -2.38
CA MET A 26 -14.40 -12.39 -1.10
C MET A 26 -12.88 -12.58 -1.20
N SER A 27 -12.37 -13.05 -2.34
CA SER A 27 -10.94 -13.26 -2.59
C SER A 27 -10.24 -12.08 -3.28
N PHE A 28 -10.98 -11.03 -3.63
CA PHE A 28 -10.41 -9.80 -4.19
C PHE A 28 -10.27 -8.73 -3.09
N GLN A 29 -9.34 -8.96 -2.16
CA GLN A 29 -8.89 -7.87 -1.29
C GLN A 29 -7.88 -7.03 -2.07
N PRO A 30 -8.19 -5.76 -2.43
CA PRO A 30 -7.17 -4.89 -2.96
C PRO A 30 -6.09 -4.72 -1.88
N SER A 31 -4.86 -5.08 -2.22
CA SER A 31 -3.70 -4.70 -1.42
C SER A 31 -3.68 -3.18 -1.37
N GLN A 32 -3.95 -2.63 -0.18
CA GLN A 32 -3.81 -1.20 0.04
C GLN A 32 -2.30 -0.90 0.02
N ALA A 33 -1.80 -0.51 -1.15
CA ALA A 33 -0.44 0.00 -1.28
C ALA A 33 -0.41 1.38 -0.62
N SER A 34 0.11 1.46 0.60
CA SER A 34 0.52 2.73 1.18
C SER A 34 1.80 3.18 0.45
N ALA A 35 1.75 4.34 -0.18
CA ALA A 35 2.97 4.97 -0.67
C ALA A 35 3.85 5.31 0.54
N ALA A 36 5.04 4.73 0.61
CA ALA A 36 6.03 5.12 1.61
C ALA A 36 6.41 6.59 1.38
N THR A 37 6.46 7.37 2.46
CA THR A 37 7.01 8.72 2.40
C THR A 37 8.47 8.64 1.97
N PRO A 38 8.97 9.58 1.14
CA PRO A 38 10.38 9.60 0.79
C PRO A 38 11.25 9.63 2.05
N LEU A 39 12.37 8.91 2.01
CA LEU A 39 13.33 8.91 3.11
C LEU A 39 13.93 10.30 3.31
N ALA A 40 14.36 10.59 4.53
CA ALA A 40 15.18 11.75 4.81
C ALA A 40 16.36 11.84 3.83
N ASP A 41 16.75 13.07 3.50
CA ASP A 41 17.81 13.40 2.54
C ASP A 41 17.50 13.06 1.08
N THR A 42 16.29 12.57 0.78
CA THR A 42 15.84 12.46 -0.62
C THR A 42 15.78 13.85 -1.25
N VAL A 43 16.45 14.02 -2.40
CA VAL A 43 16.44 15.25 -3.18
C VAL A 43 15.41 15.15 -4.29
N ILE A 44 14.42 16.04 -4.28
CA ILE A 44 13.42 16.17 -5.33
C ILE A 44 13.79 17.38 -6.20
N GLY A 45 14.03 17.13 -7.49
CA GLY A 45 14.35 18.16 -8.47
C GLY A 45 13.13 18.54 -9.32
N ASN A 46 12.95 19.83 -9.59
CA ASN A 46 11.96 20.32 -10.55
C ASN A 46 12.63 21.19 -11.63
N GLN A 47 12.38 20.88 -12.90
CA GLN A 47 12.82 21.66 -14.05
C GLN A 47 11.69 21.71 -15.08
N ALA A 48 11.31 22.91 -15.50
CA ALA A 48 10.29 23.12 -16.52
C ALA A 48 10.92 23.16 -17.91
N SER A 49 10.14 22.77 -18.92
CA SER A 49 10.49 22.86 -20.33
C SER A 49 9.33 23.43 -21.13
N ALA A 50 9.64 24.27 -22.11
CA ALA A 50 8.66 24.86 -23.02
C ALA A 50 9.15 24.73 -24.46
N THR A 51 8.22 24.51 -25.38
CA THR A 51 8.49 24.49 -26.82
C THR A 51 7.89 25.69 -27.51
N TYR A 52 8.61 26.25 -28.48
CA TYR A 52 8.15 27.38 -29.29
C TYR A 52 8.70 27.29 -30.71
N THR A 53 8.05 27.95 -31.65
CA THR A 53 8.53 28.08 -33.03
C THR A 53 9.29 29.40 -33.19
N ASP A 54 10.52 29.35 -33.70
CA ASP A 54 11.33 30.55 -33.93
C ASP A 54 10.98 31.27 -35.24
N ALA A 55 11.63 32.42 -35.51
CA ALA A 55 11.38 33.23 -36.70
C ALA A 55 11.70 32.51 -38.03
N SER A 56 12.47 31.42 -37.97
CA SER A 56 12.80 30.55 -39.11
C SER A 56 11.84 29.37 -39.26
N ASN A 57 10.71 29.36 -38.53
CA ASN A 57 9.74 28.26 -38.47
C ASN A 57 10.29 26.94 -37.90
N ALA A 58 11.37 26.98 -37.12
CA ALA A 58 11.92 25.80 -36.46
C ALA A 58 11.38 25.66 -35.04
N LEU A 59 10.99 24.45 -34.63
CA LEU A 59 10.64 24.15 -33.25
C LEU A 59 11.89 24.14 -32.35
N ARG A 60 11.81 24.85 -31.24
CA ARG A 60 12.85 24.98 -30.22
C ARG A 60 12.29 24.59 -28.86
N THR A 61 13.19 24.12 -28.01
CA THR A 61 12.89 23.79 -26.61
C THR A 61 13.76 24.66 -25.72
N ALA A 62 13.15 25.30 -24.72
CA ALA A 62 13.85 26.02 -23.66
C ALA A 62 13.56 25.35 -22.32
N THR A 63 14.58 25.21 -21.49
CA THR A 63 14.48 24.64 -20.14
C THR A 63 14.76 25.70 -19.08
N SER A 64 14.09 25.57 -17.93
CA SER A 64 14.37 26.41 -16.77
C SER A 64 15.58 25.91 -15.98
N ASN A 65 15.93 26.64 -14.92
CA ASN A 65 16.83 26.16 -13.89
C ASN A 65 16.17 25.03 -13.08
N THR A 66 16.98 24.15 -12.49
CA THR A 66 16.50 23.12 -11.57
C THR A 66 16.38 23.69 -10.16
N VAL A 67 15.20 23.55 -9.56
CA VAL A 67 14.99 23.79 -8.12
C VAL A 67 15.12 22.45 -7.39
N LYS A 68 15.77 22.46 -6.23
CA LYS A 68 15.96 21.27 -5.39
C LYS A 68 15.26 21.45 -4.06
N THR A 69 14.49 20.44 -3.67
CA THR A 69 13.90 20.32 -2.32
C THR A 69 14.49 19.09 -1.66
N ILE A 70 14.92 19.23 -0.41
CA ILE A 70 15.49 18.14 0.39
C ILE A 70 14.45 17.74 1.42
N ILE A 71 14.17 16.44 1.51
CA ILE A 71 13.26 15.90 2.53
C ILE A 71 13.99 15.89 3.88
N LEU A 72 13.42 16.58 4.85
CA LEU A 72 13.96 16.64 6.20
C LEU A 72 13.63 15.38 7.00
N PRO A 73 14.46 15.01 7.98
CA PRO A 73 14.17 13.91 8.88
C PRO A 73 12.96 14.22 9.78
N VAL A 74 12.10 13.23 9.93
CA VAL A 74 10.97 13.18 10.85
C VAL A 74 11.17 11.95 11.72
N ALA A 75 11.31 12.19 13.02
CA ALA A 75 11.45 11.14 14.01
C ALA A 75 10.10 10.52 14.35
N GLY A 76 10.08 9.21 14.56
CA GLY A 76 8.90 8.49 15.03
C GLY A 76 9.23 7.04 15.36
N PHE A 77 8.63 6.50 16.40
CA PHE A 77 8.69 5.07 16.70
C PHE A 77 7.42 4.60 17.40
N THR A 78 7.18 3.31 17.34
CA THR A 78 6.17 2.61 18.15
C THR A 78 6.86 1.54 18.98
N LEU A 79 6.40 1.37 20.22
CA LEU A 79 6.88 0.36 21.14
C LEU A 79 5.77 -0.67 21.36
N THR A 80 6.09 -1.95 21.26
CA THR A 80 5.19 -3.01 21.73
C THR A 80 5.12 -2.97 23.26
N VAL A 81 3.96 -2.54 23.77
CA VAL A 81 3.71 -2.24 25.19
C VAL A 81 3.30 -3.50 25.98
N SER A 82 2.89 -3.29 27.23
CA SER A 82 2.79 -4.21 28.38
C SER A 82 2.51 -5.68 28.08
N GLN A 83 3.26 -6.54 28.77
CA GLN A 83 3.08 -7.99 28.77
C GLN A 83 2.85 -8.47 30.20
N ASP A 84 1.85 -9.31 30.39
CA ASP A 84 1.66 -10.07 31.62
C ASP A 84 2.20 -11.49 31.41
N LYS A 85 3.05 -11.96 32.32
CA LYS A 85 3.61 -13.32 32.28
C LYS A 85 3.60 -13.94 33.67
N TYR A 86 3.19 -15.19 33.74
CA TYR A 86 3.18 -16.00 34.96
C TYR A 86 4.39 -16.94 34.98
N SER A 87 4.95 -17.17 36.17
CA SER A 87 6.06 -18.10 36.38
C SER A 87 5.91 -18.82 37.71
N THR A 88 6.55 -19.98 37.82
CA THR A 88 6.67 -20.71 39.08
C THR A 88 7.66 -20.01 40.02
N PRO A 89 7.56 -20.22 41.35
CA PRO A 89 8.56 -19.72 42.28
C PRO A 89 9.97 -20.18 41.89
N GLY A 90 10.89 -19.22 41.70
CA GLY A 90 12.27 -19.47 41.27
C GLY A 90 12.48 -19.56 39.75
N GLY A 91 11.44 -19.46 38.92
CA GLY A 91 11.57 -19.46 37.46
C GLY A 91 11.89 -18.08 36.88
N THR A 92 12.77 -18.04 35.87
CA THR A 92 13.13 -16.81 35.12
C THR A 92 12.09 -16.46 34.07
N VAL A 93 11.72 -15.18 33.97
CA VAL A 93 10.78 -14.66 32.95
C VAL A 93 11.46 -13.62 32.08
N TYR A 94 11.33 -13.76 30.76
CA TYR A 94 11.82 -12.78 29.78
C TYR A 94 10.67 -11.91 29.25
N PHE A 95 10.87 -10.59 29.28
CA PHE A 95 9.95 -9.58 28.73
C PHE A 95 10.62 -8.88 27.56
N GLY A 96 10.50 -9.47 26.37
CA GLY A 96 11.03 -8.86 25.13
C GLY A 96 10.11 -7.76 24.61
N HIS A 97 10.69 -6.65 24.16
CA HIS A 97 9.96 -5.56 23.51
C HIS A 97 10.42 -5.40 22.06
N THR A 98 9.52 -4.93 21.20
CA THR A 98 9.85 -4.55 19.82
C THR A 98 9.71 -3.04 19.69
N LEU A 99 10.75 -2.40 19.14
CA LEU A 99 10.74 -1.00 18.75
C LEU A 99 10.67 -0.94 17.23
N THR A 100 9.62 -0.33 16.70
CA THR A 100 9.44 -0.15 15.25
C THR A 100 9.65 1.32 14.94
N ASN A 101 10.68 1.63 14.15
CA ASN A 101 10.88 2.97 13.61
C ASN A 101 9.74 3.28 12.63
N THR A 102 9.01 4.37 12.89
CA THR A 102 7.91 4.87 12.06
C THR A 102 8.22 6.26 11.49
N GLY A 103 9.45 6.75 11.69
CA GLY A 103 9.97 7.93 11.03
C GLY A 103 10.33 7.66 9.58
N ASN A 104 10.91 8.66 8.91
CA ASN A 104 11.39 8.55 7.54
C ASN A 104 12.92 8.44 7.44
N SER A 105 13.60 8.16 8.54
CA SER A 105 15.06 7.95 8.59
C SER A 105 15.37 6.50 8.95
N VAL A 106 16.53 5.98 8.52
CA VAL A 106 16.93 4.57 8.65
C VAL A 106 17.64 4.23 9.97
N ASP A 107 17.95 5.23 10.81
CA ASP A 107 18.78 5.12 12.05
C ASP A 107 18.73 3.74 12.75
#